data_AF-A0A845YC99-F1
#
_entry.id   AF-A0A845YC99-F1
#
_cell.length_a   1.000
_cell.length_b   1.000
_cell.length_c   1.000
_cell.angle_alpha   90.00
_cell.angle_beta   90.00
_cell.angle_gamma   90.00
#
_symmetry.space_group_name_H-M   'P 1'
#
loop_
_entity.id
_entity.type
_entity.pdbx_description
1 polymer ?
#
loop_
_entity_poly.entity_id
_entity_poly.type
_entity_poly.pdbx_seq_one_letter_code
_entity_poly.pdbx_strand_id
1 'polypeptide(L)'
;MNLPSFIWLWKIAAWSMGLSLLAYLILGITGSILFSRRNSGHQRVGWLQPLHYITGWVMVSLILILLAIGIVGTLGHFGNLGHSGHLVAGFSTVALVLLSAGSSTQISHQQLWARSVHVGTNIALLVGFTWVSISGWQVVQKYLP
;
A
#
# COMPACT_ATOMS: atom_id res chain seq x y z
N MET A 1 19.93 9.36 -21.03
CA MET A 1 19.12 8.12 -20.88
C MET A 1 17.76 8.38 -21.53
N ASN A 2 17.33 7.53 -22.46
CA ASN A 2 15.98 7.61 -23.03
C ASN A 2 15.00 7.03 -22.01
N LEU A 3 14.51 7.87 -21.10
CA LEU A 3 13.47 7.48 -20.17
C LEU A 3 12.19 7.14 -20.96
N PRO A 4 11.36 6.18 -20.49
CA PRO A 4 10.04 5.98 -21.05
C PRO A 4 9.31 7.32 -21.11
N SER A 5 8.49 7.54 -22.14
CA SER A 5 7.69 8.76 -22.18
C SER A 5 6.86 8.87 -20.89
N PHE A 6 6.66 10.11 -20.42
CA PHE A 6 5.92 10.39 -19.18
C PHE A 6 4.59 9.64 -19.09
N ILE A 7 3.90 9.47 -20.22
CA ILE A 7 2.65 8.71 -20.37
C ILE A 7 2.84 7.21 -20.05
N TRP A 8 3.97 6.61 -20.41
CA TRP A 8 4.24 5.20 -20.16
C TRP A 8 4.49 4.91 -18.69
N LEU A 9 5.31 5.76 -18.04
CA LEU A 9 5.50 5.75 -16.58
C LEU A 9 4.17 5.90 -15.84
N TRP A 10 3.32 6.81 -16.32
CA TRP A 10 1.99 7.03 -15.75
C TRP A 10 1.07 5.81 -15.86
N LYS A 11 1.03 5.15 -17.03
CA LYS A 11 0.24 3.91 -17.21
C LYS A 11 0.66 2.82 -16.23
N ILE A 12 1.97 2.61 -16.06
CA ILE A 12 2.47 1.65 -15.07
C ILE A 12 2.02 2.04 -13.66
N ALA A 13 2.19 3.31 -13.29
CA ALA A 13 1.79 3.78 -11.97
C ALA A 13 0.29 3.58 -11.70
N ALA A 14 -0.57 3.83 -12.67
CA ALA A 14 -2.01 3.60 -12.55
C ALA A 14 -2.35 2.11 -12.31
N TRP A 15 -1.74 1.19 -13.08
CA TRP A 15 -1.92 -0.24 -12.89
C TRP A 15 -1.37 -0.73 -11.55
N SER A 16 -0.18 -0.28 -11.16
CA SER A 16 0.42 -0.61 -9.86
C SER A 16 -0.43 -0.10 -8.69
N MET A 17 -1.07 1.06 -8.83
CA MET A 17 -1.99 1.59 -7.83
C MET A 17 -3.24 0.70 -7.71
N GLY A 18 -3.84 0.31 -8.84
CA GLY A 18 -4.98 -0.62 -8.85
C GLY A 18 -4.64 -1.98 -8.21
N LEU A 19 -3.47 -2.54 -8.52
CA LEU A 19 -2.98 -3.78 -7.90
C LEU A 19 -2.74 -3.62 -6.40
N SER A 20 -2.27 -2.45 -5.95
CA SER A 20 -2.09 -2.16 -4.52
C SER A 20 -3.43 -2.12 -3.78
N LEU A 21 -4.45 -1.49 -4.37
CA LEU A 21 -5.82 -1.49 -3.81
C LEU A 21 -6.40 -2.90 -3.75
N LEU A 22 -6.21 -3.71 -4.79
CA LEU A 22 -6.63 -5.11 -4.78
C LEU A 22 -5.90 -5.91 -3.68
N ALA A 23 -4.58 -5.76 -3.56
CA ALA A 23 -3.79 -6.39 -2.53
C ALA A 23 -4.27 -5.99 -1.13
N TYR A 24 -4.58 -4.71 -0.93
CA TYR A 24 -5.16 -4.20 0.32
C TYR A 24 -6.50 -4.87 0.66
N LEU A 25 -7.40 -5.02 -0.32
CA LEU A 25 -8.67 -5.71 -0.12
C LEU A 25 -8.48 -7.19 0.23
N ILE A 26 -7.59 -7.88 -0.48
CA ILE A 26 -7.26 -9.28 -0.18
C ILE A 26 -6.70 -9.41 1.25
N LEU A 27 -5.80 -8.50 1.66
CA LEU A 27 -5.25 -8.46 3.02
C LEU A 27 -6.35 -8.22 4.07
N GLY A 28 -7.27 -7.30 3.81
CA GLY A 28 -8.41 -7.03 4.70
C GLY A 28 -9.33 -8.24 4.86
N ILE A 29 -9.68 -8.91 3.76
CA ILE A 29 -10.52 -10.12 3.77
C ILE A 29 -9.81 -11.26 4.51
N THR A 30 -8.59 -11.59 4.09
CA THR A 30 -7.82 -12.69 4.69
C THR A 30 -7.52 -12.44 6.16
N GLY A 31 -7.17 -11.21 6.54
CA GLY A 31 -6.96 -10.80 7.92
C GLY A 31 -8.21 -10.91 8.78
N SER A 32 -9.37 -10.51 8.25
CA SER A 32 -10.67 -10.61 8.93
C SER A 32 -11.06 -12.08 9.16
N ILE A 33 -10.87 -12.94 8.16
CA ILE A 33 -11.14 -14.38 8.30
C ILE A 33 -10.18 -15.02 9.32
N LEU A 34 -8.89 -14.67 9.31
CA LEU A 34 -7.91 -15.16 10.29
C LEU A 34 -8.27 -14.72 11.71
N PHE A 35 -8.74 -13.48 11.88
CA PHE A 35 -9.21 -12.96 13.17
C PHE A 35 -10.46 -13.71 13.67
N SER A 36 -11.48 -13.85 12.82
CA SER A 36 -12.72 -14.54 13.17
C SER A 36 -12.48 -16.00 13.55
N ARG A 37 -11.75 -16.77 12.72
CA ARG A 37 -11.49 -18.20 12.99
C ARG A 37 -10.73 -18.44 14.30
N ARG A 38 -9.82 -17.53 14.66
CA ARG A 38 -9.11 -17.58 15.94
C ARG A 38 -10.04 -17.40 17.13
N ASN A 39 -10.97 -16.46 17.06
CA ASN A 39 -11.91 -16.19 18.15
C ASN A 39 -12.99 -17.26 18.27
N SER A 40 -13.37 -17.90 17.16
CA SER A 40 -14.40 -18.95 17.13
C SER A 40 -13.84 -20.36 17.40
N GLY A 41 -12.55 -20.51 17.71
CA GLY A 41 -11.93 -21.83 17.98
C GLY A 41 -11.94 -22.81 16.80
N HIS A 42 -12.21 -22.33 15.58
CA HIS A 42 -12.31 -23.18 14.39
C HIS A 42 -10.92 -23.63 13.91
N GLN A 43 -10.88 -24.77 13.22
CA GLN A 43 -9.64 -25.28 12.61
C GLN A 43 -9.00 -24.25 11.68
N ARG A 44 -7.66 -24.16 11.77
CA ARG A 44 -6.85 -23.25 10.95
C ARG A 44 -6.87 -23.72 9.49
N VAL A 45 -7.12 -22.80 8.57
CA VAL A 45 -7.00 -23.05 7.14
C VAL A 45 -5.55 -22.83 6.73
N GLY A 46 -4.86 -23.90 6.38
CA GLY A 46 -3.41 -23.90 6.15
C GLY A 46 -2.90 -22.92 5.09
N TRP A 47 -3.70 -22.62 4.06
CA TRP A 47 -3.31 -21.72 2.96
C TRP A 47 -3.56 -20.24 3.24
N LEU A 48 -4.42 -19.90 4.22
CA LEU A 48 -4.89 -18.53 4.42
C LEU A 48 -3.80 -17.63 5.01
N GLN A 49 -3.00 -18.15 5.94
CA GLN A 49 -1.88 -17.42 6.54
C GLN A 49 -0.74 -17.17 5.52
N PRO A 50 -0.28 -18.18 4.74
CA PRO A 50 0.66 -17.95 3.63
C PRO A 50 0.13 -16.93 2.62
N LEU A 51 -1.14 -17.01 2.21
CA LEU A 51 -1.72 -16.05 1.28
C LEU A 51 -1.62 -14.62 1.83
N HIS A 52 -2.08 -14.40 3.07
CA HIS A 52 -2.01 -13.09 3.71
C HIS A 52 -0.58 -12.54 3.74
N TYR A 53 0.39 -13.39 4.09
CA TYR A 53 1.80 -12.99 4.18
C TYR A 53 2.41 -12.66 2.81
N ILE A 54 2.16 -13.49 1.79
CA ILE A 54 2.65 -13.27 0.42
C ILE A 54 2.02 -12.00 -0.17
N THR A 55 0.70 -11.82 -0.01
CA THR A 55 0.02 -10.59 -0.45
C THR A 55 0.58 -9.36 0.26
N GLY A 56 0.97 -9.47 1.53
CA GLY A 56 1.63 -8.41 2.29
C GLY A 56 2.98 -8.00 1.68
N TRP A 57 3.81 -8.98 1.31
CA TRP A 57 5.07 -8.72 0.61
C TRP A 57 4.88 -8.10 -0.78
N VAL A 58 3.90 -8.60 -1.54
CA VAL A 58 3.52 -8.03 -2.83
C VAL A 58 3.09 -6.57 -2.66
N MET A 59 2.26 -6.28 -1.66
CA MET A 59 1.80 -4.94 -1.35
C MET A 59 2.94 -3.98 -1.03
N VAL A 60 3.86 -4.37 -0.14
CA VAL A 60 5.04 -3.56 0.21
C VAL A 60 5.87 -3.28 -1.05
N SER A 61 6.10 -4.30 -1.88
CA SER A 61 6.88 -4.17 -3.11
C SER A 61 6.22 -3.21 -4.11
N LEU A 62 4.92 -3.33 -4.32
CA LEU A 62 4.16 -2.44 -5.21
C LEU A 62 4.22 -0.98 -4.76
N ILE A 63 4.08 -0.73 -3.45
CA ILE A 63 4.10 0.63 -2.89
C ILE A 63 5.49 1.27 -3.00
N LEU A 64 6.56 0.50 -2.79
CA LEU A 64 7.93 1.01 -2.97
C LEU A 64 8.25 1.27 -4.44
N ILE A 65 7.77 0.42 -5.36
CA ILE A 65 7.90 0.66 -6.81
C ILE A 65 7.14 1.92 -7.22
N LEU A 66 5.90 2.10 -6.74
CA LEU A 66 5.10 3.30 -6.97
C LEU A 66 5.82 4.57 -6.47
N LEU A 67 6.41 4.50 -5.27
CA LEU A 67 7.19 5.60 -4.73
C LEU A 67 8.40 5.93 -5.62
N ALA A 68 9.15 4.91 -6.04
CA ALA A 68 10.30 5.09 -6.91
C ALA A 68 9.92 5.71 -8.25
N ILE A 69 8.87 5.20 -8.90
CA ILE A 69 8.32 5.75 -10.15
C ILE A 69 7.88 7.20 -9.96
N GLY A 70 7.19 7.51 -8.86
CA GLY A 70 6.73 8.86 -8.53
C GLY A 70 7.88 9.85 -8.34
N ILE A 71 8.91 9.47 -7.57
CA ILE A 71 10.10 10.30 -7.32
C ILE A 71 10.87 10.52 -8.63
N VAL A 72 11.19 9.44 -9.36
CA VAL A 72 11.96 9.52 -10.61
C VAL A 72 11.20 10.31 -11.67
N GLY A 73 9.89 10.09 -11.80
CA GLY A 73 9.05 10.82 -12.74
C GLY A 73 8.98 12.32 -12.42
N THR A 74 8.81 12.68 -11.14
CA THR A 74 8.71 14.07 -10.72
C THR A 74 10.04 14.80 -10.85
N LEU A 75 11.14 14.20 -10.35
CA LEU A 75 12.48 14.77 -10.48
C LEU A 75 12.93 14.87 -11.94
N GLY A 76 12.67 13.83 -12.74
CA GLY A 76 13.07 13.78 -14.14
C GLY A 76 12.33 14.81 -15.01
N HIS A 77 11.06 15.11 -14.70
CA HIS A 77 10.27 16.07 -15.47
C HIS A 77 10.38 17.50 -14.96
N PHE A 78 10.40 17.72 -13.65
CA PHE A 78 10.34 19.06 -13.03
C PHE A 78 11.66 19.51 -12.38
N GLY A 79 12.65 18.64 -12.24
CA GLY A 79 13.95 18.95 -11.59
C GLY A 79 13.88 19.08 -10.07
N ASN A 80 12.70 18.98 -9.46
CA ASN A 80 12.48 19.01 -8.01
C ASN A 80 11.22 18.20 -7.64
N LEU A 81 11.07 17.77 -6.39
CA LEU A 81 9.90 17.00 -5.93
C LEU A 81 8.64 17.87 -5.72
N GLY A 82 8.81 19.19 -5.59
CA GLY A 82 7.76 20.13 -5.26
C GLY A 82 7.11 19.85 -3.90
N HIS A 83 5.99 20.54 -3.66
CA HIS A 83 5.08 20.25 -2.56
C HIS A 83 3.69 20.05 -3.17
N SER A 84 3.11 18.87 -2.96
CA SER A 84 1.76 18.56 -3.43
C SER A 84 1.02 17.72 -2.41
N GLY A 85 -0.31 17.85 -2.39
CA GLY A 85 -1.16 16.99 -1.56
C GLY A 85 -0.95 15.50 -1.86
N HIS A 86 -0.65 15.16 -3.12
CA HIS A 86 -0.34 13.78 -3.51
C HIS A 86 0.98 13.27 -2.93
N LEU A 87 2.03 14.10 -2.90
CA LEU A 87 3.32 13.72 -2.31
C LEU A 87 3.18 13.42 -0.81
N VAL A 88 2.46 14.27 -0.08
CA VAL A 88 2.19 14.08 1.35
C VAL A 88 1.35 12.82 1.59
N ALA A 89 0.28 12.63 0.82
CA ALA A 89 -0.55 11.43 0.90
C ALA A 89 0.25 10.14 0.57
N GLY A 90 1.12 10.21 -0.44
CA GLY A 90 2.00 9.12 -0.86
C GLY A 90 2.97 8.70 0.24
N PHE A 91 3.75 9.65 0.78
CA PHE A 91 4.68 9.35 1.88
C PHE A 91 3.97 8.85 3.14
N SER A 92 2.83 9.45 3.49
CA SER A 92 2.03 9.00 4.64
C SER A 92 1.56 7.55 4.43
N THR A 93 1.09 7.21 3.24
CA THR A 93 0.66 5.85 2.90
C THR A 93 1.82 4.87 2.95
N VAL A 94 2.99 5.21 2.39
CA VAL A 94 4.20 4.38 2.46
C VAL A 94 4.59 4.13 3.91
N ALA A 95 4.63 5.17 4.75
CA ALA A 95 4.98 5.05 6.16
C ALA A 95 4.01 4.10 6.90
N LEU A 96 2.70 4.24 6.67
CA LEU A 96 1.69 3.35 7.24
C LEU A 96 1.83 1.90 6.75
N VAL A 97 2.13 1.68 5.46
CA VAL A 97 2.37 0.33 4.92
C VAL A 97 3.58 -0.31 5.59
N LEU A 98 4.68 0.42 5.74
CA LEU A 98 5.89 -0.09 6.40
C LEU A 98 5.67 -0.33 7.90
N LEU A 99 4.94 0.55 8.58
CA LEU A 99 4.56 0.35 9.99
C LEU A 99 3.68 -0.89 10.16
N SER A 100 2.70 -1.08 9.28
CA SER A 100 1.85 -2.27 9.27
C SER A 100 2.65 -3.55 9.01
N ALA A 101 3.53 -3.55 8.01
CA ALA A 101 4.39 -4.69 7.71
C ALA A 101 5.36 -5.00 8.86
N GLY A 102 6.04 -3.99 9.40
CA GLY A 102 6.99 -4.15 10.50
C GLY A 102 6.35 -4.56 11.83
N SER A 103 5.13 -4.11 12.12
CA SER A 103 4.38 -4.61 13.28
C SER A 103 3.87 -6.04 13.08
N SER A 104 3.59 -6.46 11.84
CA SER A 104 3.14 -7.82 11.55
C SER A 104 4.19 -8.89 11.89
N THR A 105 5.48 -8.59 11.70
CA THR A 105 6.59 -9.51 12.00
C THR A 105 6.81 -9.71 13.50
N GLN A 106 6.25 -8.82 14.33
CA GLN A 106 6.37 -8.85 15.79
C GLN A 106 5.15 -9.52 16.47
N ILE A 107 4.14 -9.93 15.71
CA ILE A 107 2.94 -10.56 16.27
C ILE A 107 3.29 -11.91 16.89
N SER A 108 3.25 -11.97 18.22
CA SER A 108 3.49 -13.18 19.01
C SER A 108 2.55 -13.25 20.21
N HIS A 109 2.55 -14.38 20.92
CA HIS A 109 1.80 -14.51 22.18
C HIS A 109 2.32 -13.56 23.29
N GLN A 110 3.58 -13.12 23.21
CA GLN A 110 4.23 -12.25 24.20
C GLN A 110 4.05 -10.76 23.86
N GLN A 111 3.79 -10.42 22.60
CA GLN A 111 3.69 -9.04 22.11
C GLN A 111 2.31 -8.77 21.51
N LEU A 112 1.30 -8.67 22.37
CA LEU A 112 -0.08 -8.41 21.95
C LEU A 112 -0.27 -7.02 21.31
N TRP A 113 0.55 -6.04 21.70
CA TRP A 113 0.50 -4.68 21.17
C TRP A 113 0.76 -4.63 19.65
N ALA A 114 1.65 -5.50 19.15
CA ALA A 114 2.03 -5.53 17.74
C ALA A 114 0.83 -5.81 16.84
N ARG A 115 -0.09 -6.65 17.30
CA ARG A 115 -1.35 -6.92 16.60
C ARG A 115 -2.25 -5.69 16.56
N SER A 116 -2.41 -5.00 17.69
CA SER A 116 -3.24 -3.80 17.76
C SER A 116 -2.67 -2.69 16.88
N VAL A 117 -1.35 -2.51 16.84
CA VAL A 117 -0.68 -1.58 15.93
C VAL A 117 -0.90 -2.00 14.48
N HIS A 118 -0.68 -3.27 14.14
CA HIS A 118 -0.90 -3.76 12.78
C HIS A 118 -2.34 -3.49 12.31
N VAL A 119 -3.34 -3.90 13.09
CA VAL A 119 -4.75 -3.74 12.72
C VAL A 119 -5.16 -2.26 12.70
N GLY A 120 -4.78 -1.47 13.71
CA GLY A 120 -5.07 -0.04 13.77
C GLY A 120 -4.44 0.72 12.60
N THR A 121 -3.20 0.39 12.25
CA THR A 121 -2.50 0.94 11.08
C THR A 121 -3.21 0.55 9.79
N ASN A 122 -3.69 -0.68 9.66
CA ASN A 122 -4.50 -1.09 8.51
C ASN A 122 -5.81 -0.31 8.42
N ILE A 123 -6.47 0.02 9.52
CA ILE A 123 -7.68 0.88 9.49
C ILE A 123 -7.30 2.29 9.01
N ALA A 124 -6.20 2.86 9.50
CA ALA A 124 -5.70 4.15 9.02
C ALA A 124 -5.31 4.12 7.53
N LEU A 125 -4.78 2.99 7.04
CA LEU A 125 -4.46 2.79 5.63
C LEU A 125 -5.69 2.90 4.72
N LEU A 126 -6.91 2.63 5.19
CA LEU A 126 -8.11 2.84 4.38
C LEU A 126 -8.27 4.32 3.98
N VAL A 127 -8.03 5.20 4.95
CA VAL A 127 -8.04 6.66 4.74
C VAL A 127 -6.86 7.07 3.86
N GLY A 128 -5.66 6.51 4.12
CA GLY A 128 -4.46 6.76 3.32
C GLY A 128 -4.65 6.40 1.85
N PHE A 129 -5.12 5.18 1.57
CA PHE A 129 -5.40 4.70 0.21
C PHE A 129 -6.45 5.54 -0.50
N THR A 130 -7.50 5.94 0.21
CA THR A 130 -8.54 6.82 -0.35
C THR A 130 -7.94 8.19 -0.72
N TRP A 131 -7.19 8.81 0.19
CA TRP A 131 -6.59 10.12 -0.03
C TRP A 131 -5.55 10.11 -1.14
N VAL A 132 -4.65 9.12 -1.17
CA VAL A 132 -3.62 9.02 -2.21
C VAL A 132 -4.24 8.70 -3.57
N SER A 133 -5.36 7.94 -3.63
CA SER A 133 -6.09 7.69 -4.87
C SER A 133 -6.77 8.96 -5.42
N ILE A 134 -7.46 9.72 -4.56
CA ILE A 134 -8.14 10.96 -4.96
C ILE A 134 -7.11 12.00 -5.43
N SER A 135 -6.06 12.22 -4.63
CA SER A 135 -4.99 13.16 -5.00
C SER A 135 -4.22 12.71 -6.23
N GLY A 136 -4.01 11.40 -6.42
CA GLY A 136 -3.40 10.83 -7.61
C GLY A 136 -4.26 11.08 -8.85
N TRP A 137 -5.57 10.86 -8.75
CA TRP A 137 -6.52 11.18 -9.82
C TRP A 137 -6.47 12.66 -10.20
N GLN A 138 -6.44 13.57 -9.22
CA GLN A 138 -6.30 15.02 -9.49
C GLN A 138 -5.00 15.35 -10.22
N VAL A 139 -3.90 14.66 -9.91
CA VAL A 139 -2.64 14.80 -10.65
C VAL A 139 -2.81 14.31 -12.09
N VAL A 140 -3.46 13.15 -12.29
CA VAL A 140 -3.74 12.60 -13.63
C VAL A 140 -4.51 13.58 -14.51
N GLN A 141 -5.55 14.22 -13.95
CA GLN A 141 -6.42 15.13 -14.70
C GLN A 141 -5.67 16.30 -15.34
N LYS A 142 -4.48 16.67 -14.82
CA LYS A 142 -3.64 17.73 -15.41
C LYS A 142 -2.99 17.33 -16.74
N TYR A 143 -2.99 16.04 -17.07
CA TYR A 143 -2.31 15.48 -18.23
C TYR A 143 -3.27 14.82 -19.23
N LEU A 144 -4.56 14.77 -18.90
CA LEU A 144 -5.60 14.34 -19.83
C LEU A 144 -6.10 15.58 -20.61
N PRO A 145 -6.32 15.46 -21.93
CA PRO A 145 -6.86 16.54 -22.77
C PRO A 145 -8.31 16.87 -22.45
#